data_AF-A0A0W1AH47-F1
#
_entry.id   AF-A0A0W1AH47-F1
#
_cell.length_a   1.000
_cell.length_b   1.000
_cell.length_c   1.000
_cell.angle_alpha   90.00
_cell.angle_beta   90.00
_cell.angle_gamma   90.00
#
_symmetry.space_group_name_H-M   'P 1'
#
loop_
_entity.id
_entity.type
_entity.pdbx_description
1 polymer ?
#
loop_
_entity_poly.entity_id
_entity_poly.type
_entity_poly.pdbx_seq_one_letter_code
_entity_poly.pdbx_strand_id
1 'polypeptide(L)'
;MSSKNYDPAYTETFKRGFIAHLNNTRFAVETENQPRQLISQAKNNTAKLSRIFDQFEVPILNKITFEEAIRNAGSVEEFMRPALKDITQVLLNSDKTRLHDDVIAAIGTQDYADIVGGIVNAEGKVVPKSGDEASFIQKEAEVARLMTSAIIVNYSLRVADYALTPDEQSVNEQCNALLEAGNKLKQNVPLEQRRNLTVKSVQFNSDAATALINKINSPEIENQKPSDLIELYRQCLELNDAGRKHVDEKAQHFSTQFMIPMNTLAADFTLNTLEKQAPKLSLEQIKQKAATLLQLVNTTNEEIRESVVHYRTARHIPLNQPVPELDNLTNSVRTLKQNLEELFEVEEAYPDANDDTIRDLIEKKYNNAVNLFASKLQQDVLKAKPPAPLMNAVLRLLRAIFTLSFSMTTASEKADLQRFKDETKIIEDIAALKKNHTPNTALDNQSTKTPDLVEENKTDSDSRPSLTL
;
A
#
# COMPACT_ATOMS: atom_id res chain seq x y z
N MET A 1 -27.31 13.30 16.84
CA MET A 1 -26.16 12.42 17.14
C MET A 1 -25.21 12.51 15.96
N SER A 2 -23.94 12.85 16.17
CA SER A 2 -22.94 12.94 15.08
C SER A 2 -22.85 11.58 14.40
N SER A 3 -23.28 11.47 13.15
CA SER A 3 -23.14 10.25 12.35
C SER A 3 -21.66 10.02 12.11
N LYS A 4 -21.03 9.23 12.98
CA LYS A 4 -19.69 8.73 12.72
C LYS A 4 -19.79 7.86 11.47
N ASN A 5 -19.05 8.20 10.41
CA ASN A 5 -19.02 7.44 9.15
C ASN A 5 -18.18 6.15 9.29
N TYR A 6 -18.16 5.51 10.45
CA TYR A 6 -17.38 4.32 10.78
C TYR A 6 -18.08 3.51 11.88
N ASP A 7 -17.64 2.26 12.14
CA ASP A 7 -18.21 1.40 13.20
C ASP A 7 -17.57 1.69 14.59
N PRO A 8 -18.22 2.46 15.48
CA PRO A 8 -17.69 2.72 16.81
C PRO A 8 -17.73 1.48 17.71
N ALA A 9 -18.72 0.59 17.54
CA ALA A 9 -18.88 -0.58 18.41
C ALA A 9 -17.73 -1.57 18.21
N TYR A 10 -17.30 -1.74 16.95
CA TYR A 10 -16.11 -2.51 16.62
C TYR A 10 -14.87 -1.93 17.31
N THR A 11 -14.60 -0.63 17.12
CA THR A 11 -13.41 0.02 17.68
C THR A 11 -13.36 -0.03 19.21
N GLU A 12 -14.47 0.24 19.90
CA GLU A 12 -14.52 0.25 21.36
C GLU A 12 -14.44 -1.15 21.97
N THR A 13 -14.93 -2.17 21.26
CA THR A 13 -14.78 -3.56 21.69
C THR A 13 -13.35 -4.04 21.45
N PHE A 14 -12.74 -3.66 20.33
CA PHE A 14 -11.33 -3.93 20.06
C PHE A 14 -10.44 -3.37 21.16
N LYS A 15 -10.54 -2.06 21.46
CA LYS A 15 -9.72 -1.38 22.47
C LYS A 15 -9.82 -2.03 23.85
N ARG A 16 -11.02 -2.48 24.24
CA ARG A 16 -11.25 -3.11 25.55
C ARG A 16 -10.84 -4.58 25.61
N GLY A 17 -10.96 -5.30 24.49
CA GLY A 17 -10.85 -6.75 24.46
C GLY A 17 -9.50 -7.29 23.95
N PHE A 18 -8.77 -6.54 23.12
CA PHE A 18 -7.65 -7.10 22.35
C PHE A 18 -6.49 -7.60 23.23
N ILE A 19 -6.06 -6.82 24.22
CA ILE A 19 -4.99 -7.26 25.15
C ILE A 19 -5.44 -8.48 25.97
N ALA A 20 -6.71 -8.52 26.40
CA ALA A 20 -7.25 -9.67 27.10
C ALA A 20 -7.31 -10.91 26.21
N HIS A 21 -7.62 -10.73 24.92
CA HIS A 21 -7.62 -11.79 23.91
C HIS A 21 -6.23 -12.40 23.70
N LEU A 22 -5.18 -11.56 23.58
CA LEU A 22 -3.79 -12.04 23.49
C LEU A 22 -3.37 -12.83 24.74
N ASN A 23 -3.83 -12.41 25.91
CA ASN A 23 -3.55 -13.06 27.19
C ASN A 23 -4.46 -14.27 27.46
N ASN A 24 -5.43 -14.57 26.60
CA ASN A 24 -6.43 -15.57 26.88
C ASN A 24 -5.85 -17.00 26.83
N THR A 25 -5.64 -17.57 28.01
CA THR A 25 -5.21 -18.97 28.20
C THR A 25 -6.39 -19.94 28.39
N ARG A 26 -7.64 -19.47 28.32
CA ARG A 26 -8.84 -20.24 28.73
C ARG A 26 -9.24 -21.37 27.79
N PHE A 27 -8.65 -21.49 26.60
CA PHE A 27 -8.94 -22.62 25.71
C PHE A 27 -8.16 -23.85 26.20
N ALA A 28 -8.82 -24.66 27.05
CA ALA A 28 -8.29 -25.91 27.58
C ALA A 28 -8.09 -27.02 26.51
N VAL A 29 -8.53 -26.74 25.27
CA VAL A 29 -8.31 -27.58 24.10
C VAL A 29 -7.43 -26.78 23.14
N GLU A 30 -6.31 -27.37 22.74
CA GLU A 30 -5.38 -26.83 21.74
C GLU A 30 -6.08 -26.66 20.38
N THR A 31 -6.83 -25.58 20.19
CA THR A 31 -7.37 -25.22 18.88
C THR A 31 -6.27 -24.57 18.06
N GLU A 32 -6.15 -24.95 16.77
CA GLU A 32 -5.11 -24.49 15.82
C GLU A 32 -4.87 -22.97 15.79
N ASN A 33 -5.89 -22.17 16.15
CA ASN A 33 -5.88 -20.71 16.08
C ASN A 33 -5.83 -20.01 17.45
N GLN A 34 -5.42 -20.72 18.51
CA GLN A 34 -5.22 -20.07 19.80
C GLN A 34 -4.11 -19.02 19.70
N PRO A 35 -4.30 -17.78 20.21
CA PRO A 35 -3.31 -16.69 20.07
C PRO A 35 -1.88 -17.07 20.48
N ARG A 36 -1.71 -17.76 21.62
CA ARG A 36 -0.40 -18.23 22.10
C ARG A 36 0.28 -19.23 21.17
N GLN A 37 -0.49 -20.15 20.56
CA GLN A 37 0.06 -21.09 19.59
C GLN A 37 0.48 -20.38 18.30
N LEU A 38 -0.33 -19.42 17.83
CA LEU A 38 -0.01 -18.62 16.66
C LEU A 38 1.22 -17.73 16.88
N ILE A 39 1.38 -17.15 18.08
CA ILE A 39 2.59 -16.42 18.49
C ILE A 39 3.82 -17.35 18.45
N SER A 40 3.71 -18.57 18.96
CA SER A 40 4.80 -19.56 18.90
C SER A 40 5.16 -19.95 17.46
N GLN A 41 4.15 -20.19 16.61
CA GLN A 41 4.35 -20.47 15.19
C GLN A 41 4.95 -19.27 14.43
N ALA A 42 4.62 -18.05 14.86
CA ALA A 42 5.08 -16.82 14.22
C ALA A 42 6.60 -16.63 14.28
N LYS A 43 7.29 -17.28 15.23
CA LYS A 43 8.76 -17.30 15.32
C LYS A 43 9.42 -17.79 14.03
N ASN A 44 8.77 -18.72 13.33
CA ASN A 44 9.27 -19.29 12.07
C ASN A 44 8.53 -18.74 10.83
N ASN A 45 7.37 -18.12 11.02
CA ASN A 45 6.54 -17.58 9.95
C ASN A 45 5.69 -16.41 10.46
N THR A 46 6.21 -15.19 10.31
CA THR A 46 5.55 -13.95 10.75
C THR A 46 4.12 -13.78 10.22
N ALA A 47 3.80 -14.37 9.05
CA ALA A 47 2.45 -14.34 8.49
C ALA A 47 1.40 -15.02 9.40
N LYS A 48 1.80 -15.89 10.33
CA LYS A 48 0.88 -16.52 11.30
C LYS A 48 0.26 -15.52 12.28
N LEU A 49 0.88 -14.36 12.50
CA LEU A 49 0.34 -13.30 13.35
C LEU A 49 -1.00 -12.77 12.85
N SER A 50 -1.28 -12.84 11.54
CA SER A 50 -2.56 -12.36 11.00
C SER A 50 -3.75 -13.17 11.50
N ARG A 51 -3.54 -14.46 11.84
CA ARG A 51 -4.59 -15.36 12.33
C ARG A 51 -4.93 -15.16 13.80
N ILE A 52 -4.18 -14.32 14.54
CA ILE A 52 -4.45 -14.04 15.96
C ILE A 52 -5.87 -13.50 16.14
N PHE A 53 -6.40 -12.85 15.12
CA PHE A 53 -7.75 -12.29 15.13
C PHE A 53 -8.84 -13.29 14.75
N ASP A 54 -8.53 -14.51 14.29
CA ASP A 54 -9.55 -15.49 13.84
C ASP A 54 -10.56 -15.81 14.95
N GLN A 55 -10.09 -15.94 16.19
CA GLN A 55 -10.91 -16.17 17.38
C GLN A 55 -11.31 -14.89 18.12
N PHE A 56 -10.90 -13.72 17.62
CA PHE A 56 -11.28 -12.45 18.24
C PHE A 56 -12.66 -12.05 17.72
N GLU A 57 -13.68 -12.32 18.53
CA GLU A 57 -15.05 -11.96 18.25
C GLU A 57 -15.31 -10.50 18.63
N VAL A 58 -15.62 -9.69 17.62
CA VAL A 58 -15.92 -8.27 17.77
C VAL A 58 -17.26 -8.01 17.07
N PRO A 59 -18.19 -7.29 17.70
CA PRO A 59 -19.43 -6.92 17.04
C PRO A 59 -19.12 -6.04 15.82
N ILE A 60 -19.85 -6.27 14.74
CA ILE A 60 -19.79 -5.49 13.51
C ILE A 60 -21.20 -5.04 13.08
N LEU A 61 -21.26 -4.02 12.23
CA LEU A 61 -22.51 -3.62 11.57
C LEU A 61 -23.11 -4.77 10.76
N ASN A 62 -24.45 -4.88 10.77
CA ASN A 62 -25.17 -5.72 9.82
C ASN A 62 -25.04 -5.17 8.39
N LYS A 63 -25.35 -6.00 7.38
CA LYS A 63 -25.25 -5.66 5.96
C LYS A 63 -25.86 -4.30 5.60
N ILE A 64 -27.12 -4.07 5.95
CA ILE A 64 -27.85 -2.84 5.59
C ILE A 64 -27.14 -1.61 6.16
N THR A 65 -26.81 -1.65 7.45
CA THR A 65 -26.16 -0.53 8.14
C THR A 65 -24.74 -0.30 7.62
N PHE A 66 -24.03 -1.38 7.29
CA PHE A 66 -22.70 -1.33 6.70
C PHE A 66 -22.70 -0.70 5.30
N GLU A 67 -23.64 -1.11 4.43
CA GLU A 67 -23.80 -0.55 3.08
C GLU A 67 -24.12 0.94 3.12
N GLU A 68 -25.02 1.36 4.03
CA GLU A 68 -25.35 2.76 4.25
C GLU A 68 -24.15 3.56 4.78
N ALA A 69 -23.41 3.01 5.73
CA ALA A 69 -22.25 3.67 6.31
C ALA A 69 -21.13 3.89 5.27
N ILE A 70 -20.86 2.91 4.41
CA ILE A 70 -19.90 3.07 3.31
C ILE A 70 -20.38 4.09 2.29
N ARG A 71 -21.67 4.07 1.93
CA ARG A 71 -22.24 5.06 1.01
C ARG A 71 -22.09 6.48 1.55
N ASN A 72 -22.29 6.67 2.85
CA ASN A 72 -22.10 7.95 3.53
C ASN A 72 -20.63 8.34 3.65
N ALA A 73 -19.72 7.37 3.81
CA ALA A 73 -18.28 7.60 3.83
C ALA A 73 -17.68 7.87 2.44
N GLY A 74 -18.35 7.41 1.37
CA GLY A 74 -17.92 7.52 -0.02
C GLY A 74 -17.02 6.36 -0.49
N SER A 75 -16.33 5.66 0.41
CA SER A 75 -15.54 4.47 0.08
C SER A 75 -15.30 3.58 1.30
N VAL A 76 -14.89 2.32 1.06
CA VAL A 76 -14.44 1.39 2.11
C VAL A 76 -13.23 1.94 2.86
N GLU A 77 -12.30 2.59 2.14
CA GLU A 77 -11.12 3.21 2.77
C GLU A 77 -11.53 4.32 3.73
N GLU A 78 -12.38 5.26 3.30
CA GLU A 78 -12.85 6.35 4.16
C GLU A 78 -13.65 5.87 5.35
N PHE A 79 -14.41 4.78 5.18
CA PHE A 79 -15.13 4.13 6.28
C PHE A 79 -14.16 3.50 7.31
N MET A 80 -13.15 2.74 6.84
CA MET A 80 -12.23 2.01 7.73
C MET A 80 -11.13 2.89 8.34
N ARG A 81 -10.66 3.93 7.65
CA ARG A 81 -9.57 4.82 8.07
C ARG A 81 -9.72 5.36 9.50
N PRO A 82 -10.85 5.97 9.91
CA PRO A 82 -11.01 6.45 11.29
C PRO A 82 -11.00 5.30 12.31
N ALA A 83 -11.58 4.14 11.99
CA ALA A 83 -11.56 2.98 12.87
C ALA A 83 -10.13 2.46 13.07
N LEU A 84 -9.37 2.33 11.99
CA LEU A 84 -7.96 1.91 12.04
C LEU A 84 -7.09 2.94 12.77
N LYS A 85 -7.33 4.23 12.60
CA LYS A 85 -6.61 5.29 13.33
C LYS A 85 -6.83 5.20 14.84
N ASP A 86 -8.04 4.84 15.26
CA ASP A 86 -8.38 4.66 16.68
C ASP A 86 -7.79 3.36 17.24
N ILE A 87 -7.83 2.27 16.48
CA ILE A 87 -7.29 0.98 16.89
C ILE A 87 -5.75 0.99 16.96
N THR A 88 -5.10 1.64 15.99
CA THR A 88 -3.64 1.71 15.92
C THR A 88 -3.00 2.44 17.09
N GLN A 89 -3.75 3.29 17.81
CA GLN A 89 -3.27 3.91 19.06
C GLN A 89 -3.10 2.90 20.20
N VAL A 90 -3.82 1.78 20.16
CA VAL A 90 -3.67 0.68 21.12
C VAL A 90 -2.67 -0.36 20.60
N LEU A 91 -2.66 -0.58 19.29
CA LEU A 91 -1.83 -1.61 18.67
C LEU A 91 -0.35 -1.20 18.52
N LEU A 92 -0.10 0.07 18.18
CA LEU A 92 1.20 0.58 17.76
C LEU A 92 1.71 1.63 18.74
N ASN A 93 3.02 1.86 18.72
CA ASN A 93 3.63 2.98 19.43
C ASN A 93 3.32 4.34 18.74
N SER A 94 3.73 5.44 19.38
CA SER A 94 3.37 6.81 18.94
C SER A 94 3.86 7.18 17.54
N ASP A 95 5.02 6.66 17.12
CA ASP A 95 5.59 6.90 15.78
C ASP A 95 5.12 5.85 14.75
N LYS A 96 4.30 4.87 15.19
CA LYS A 96 3.74 3.78 14.38
C LYS A 96 4.79 2.87 13.75
N THR A 97 6.02 2.87 14.22
CA THR A 97 7.10 2.05 13.63
C THR A 97 7.13 0.63 14.16
N ARG A 98 6.51 0.38 15.33
CA ARG A 98 6.45 -0.95 15.97
C ARG A 98 5.19 -1.13 16.81
N LEU A 99 5.00 -2.33 17.36
CA LEU A 99 3.91 -2.60 18.30
C LEU A 99 4.04 -1.78 19.58
N HIS A 100 2.90 -1.46 20.21
CA HIS A 100 2.86 -0.82 21.52
C HIS A 100 3.47 -1.75 22.59
N ASP A 101 4.14 -1.19 23.60
CA ASP A 101 4.83 -1.98 24.62
C ASP A 101 3.86 -2.92 25.39
N ASP A 102 2.60 -2.48 25.62
CA ASP A 102 1.56 -3.32 26.24
C ASP A 102 1.17 -4.53 25.37
N VAL A 103 1.19 -4.37 24.04
CA VAL A 103 0.93 -5.47 23.09
C VAL A 103 2.10 -6.43 23.09
N ILE A 104 3.34 -5.91 23.09
CA ILE A 104 4.56 -6.72 23.20
C ILE A 104 4.53 -7.54 24.49
N ALA A 105 4.15 -6.91 25.61
CA ALA A 105 4.02 -7.60 26.89
C ALA A 105 2.95 -8.72 26.86
N ALA A 106 1.81 -8.46 26.22
CA ALA A 106 0.74 -9.46 26.09
C ALA A 106 1.12 -10.64 25.18
N ILE A 107 1.88 -10.37 24.10
CA ILE A 107 2.49 -11.42 23.26
C ILE A 107 3.51 -12.22 24.08
N GLY A 108 4.29 -11.53 24.91
CA GLY A 108 5.42 -12.05 25.65
C GLY A 108 6.71 -11.48 25.06
N THR A 109 7.46 -10.73 25.87
CA THR A 109 8.65 -9.98 25.42
C THR A 109 9.68 -10.87 24.72
N GLN A 110 9.92 -12.08 25.23
CA GLN A 110 10.84 -13.03 24.60
C GLN A 110 10.30 -13.57 23.27
N ASP A 111 9.01 -13.90 23.21
CA ASP A 111 8.38 -14.38 21.98
C ASP A 111 8.42 -13.31 20.89
N TYR A 112 8.15 -12.05 21.24
CA TYR A 112 8.29 -10.93 20.33
C TYR A 112 9.74 -10.75 19.87
N ALA A 113 10.71 -10.79 20.79
CA ALA A 113 12.14 -10.71 20.43
C ALA A 113 12.55 -11.79 19.44
N ASP A 114 12.08 -13.03 19.62
CA ASP A 114 12.34 -14.14 18.69
C ASP A 114 11.75 -13.86 17.30
N ILE A 115 10.51 -13.35 17.24
CA ILE A 115 9.80 -13.02 15.98
C ILE A 115 10.55 -11.94 15.19
N VAL A 116 10.99 -10.86 15.85
CA VAL A 116 11.68 -9.74 15.17
C VAL A 116 13.20 -9.95 15.07
N GLY A 117 13.73 -11.04 15.61
CA GLY A 117 15.16 -11.37 15.59
C GLY A 117 16.03 -10.57 16.58
N GLY A 118 15.43 -9.91 17.56
CA GLY A 118 16.11 -9.10 18.58
C GLY A 118 16.60 -9.89 19.80
N ILE A 119 16.89 -9.15 20.86
CA ILE A 119 17.20 -9.65 22.21
C ILE A 119 16.48 -8.82 23.26
N VAL A 120 16.26 -9.39 24.45
CA VAL A 120 15.71 -8.67 25.59
C VAL A 120 16.87 -8.09 26.40
N ASN A 121 16.85 -6.77 26.62
CA ASN A 121 17.87 -6.08 27.40
C ASN A 121 17.59 -6.16 28.92
N ALA A 122 18.48 -5.59 29.74
CA ALA A 122 18.36 -5.62 31.20
C ALA A 122 17.10 -4.91 31.72
N GLU A 123 16.57 -3.94 30.97
CA GLU A 123 15.33 -3.23 31.28
C GLU A 123 14.07 -3.97 30.81
N GLY A 124 14.20 -5.20 30.28
CA GLY A 124 13.07 -6.00 29.80
C GLY A 124 12.48 -5.52 28.47
N LYS A 125 13.24 -4.71 27.71
CA LYS A 125 12.83 -4.20 26.40
C LYS A 125 13.48 -5.01 25.28
N VAL A 126 12.77 -5.15 24.17
CA VAL A 126 13.30 -5.77 22.95
C VAL A 126 14.14 -4.75 22.19
N VAL A 127 15.39 -5.12 21.91
CA VAL A 127 16.39 -4.30 21.21
C VAL A 127 17.08 -5.13 20.11
N PRO A 128 17.66 -4.48 19.08
CA PRO A 128 18.41 -5.20 18.05
C PRO A 128 19.64 -5.90 18.62
N LYS A 129 20.06 -6.98 17.96
CA LYS A 129 21.41 -7.54 18.14
C LYS A 129 22.43 -6.56 17.56
N SER A 130 23.60 -6.48 18.18
CA SER A 130 24.68 -5.62 17.70
C SER A 130 25.01 -5.92 16.23
N GLY A 131 24.89 -4.91 15.37
CA GLY A 131 25.16 -5.02 13.94
C GLY A 131 24.00 -5.52 13.08
N ASP A 132 22.79 -5.69 13.64
CA ASP A 132 21.58 -6.11 12.92
C ASP A 132 20.43 -5.07 13.03
N GLU A 133 20.77 -3.80 13.29
CA GLU A 133 19.79 -2.75 13.61
C GLU A 133 18.81 -2.50 12.46
N ALA A 134 19.30 -2.47 11.21
CA ALA A 134 18.46 -2.20 10.03
C ALA A 134 17.43 -3.32 9.77
N SER A 135 17.87 -4.58 9.86
CA SER A 135 17.04 -5.78 9.70
C SER A 135 15.98 -5.87 10.80
N PHE A 136 16.36 -5.57 12.05
CA PHE A 136 15.46 -5.52 13.18
C PHE A 136 14.35 -4.48 13.00
N ILE A 137 14.71 -3.23 12.65
CA ILE A 137 13.73 -2.15 12.40
C ILE A 137 12.76 -2.55 11.27
N GLN A 138 13.28 -3.14 10.19
CA GLN A 138 12.45 -3.60 9.08
C GLN A 138 11.44 -4.66 9.53
N LYS A 139 11.86 -5.63 10.35
CA LYS A 139 10.99 -6.68 10.88
C LYS A 139 9.96 -6.14 11.88
N GLU A 140 10.31 -5.18 12.74
CA GLU A 140 9.34 -4.52 13.62
C GLU A 140 8.24 -3.82 12.81
N ALA A 141 8.64 -3.06 11.79
CA ALA A 141 7.71 -2.38 10.89
C ALA A 141 6.83 -3.38 10.12
N GLU A 142 7.39 -4.50 9.68
CA GLU A 142 6.64 -5.57 9.01
C GLU A 142 5.61 -6.21 9.95
N VAL A 143 5.98 -6.53 11.19
CA VAL A 143 5.07 -7.09 12.19
C VAL A 143 3.94 -6.10 12.52
N ALA A 144 4.26 -4.82 12.72
CA ALA A 144 3.28 -3.76 12.93
C ALA A 144 2.29 -3.66 11.75
N ARG A 145 2.80 -3.69 10.52
CA ARG A 145 1.98 -3.69 9.30
C ARG A 145 1.08 -4.92 9.22
N LEU A 146 1.63 -6.12 9.43
CA LEU A 146 0.88 -7.38 9.37
C LEU A 146 -0.25 -7.41 10.39
N MET A 147 0.02 -7.02 11.64
CA MET A 147 -0.98 -6.95 12.70
C MET A 147 -2.08 -5.95 12.36
N THR A 148 -1.72 -4.82 11.73
CA THR A 148 -2.71 -3.80 11.33
C THR A 148 -3.55 -4.26 10.14
N SER A 149 -2.94 -4.82 9.10
CA SER A 149 -3.65 -5.42 7.96
C SER A 149 -4.62 -6.53 8.40
N ALA A 150 -4.21 -7.33 9.39
CA ALA A 150 -5.04 -8.42 9.91
C ALA A 150 -6.33 -7.96 10.58
N ILE A 151 -6.39 -6.72 11.10
CA ILE A 151 -7.63 -6.11 11.60
C ILE A 151 -8.63 -5.93 10.44
N ILE A 152 -8.16 -5.48 9.28
CA ILE A 152 -9.01 -5.28 8.09
C ILE A 152 -9.53 -6.63 7.59
N VAL A 153 -8.65 -7.65 7.56
CA VAL A 153 -9.04 -9.02 7.20
C VAL A 153 -10.04 -9.60 8.19
N ASN A 154 -9.82 -9.42 9.49
CA ASN A 154 -10.78 -9.86 10.51
C ASN A 154 -12.14 -9.18 10.30
N TYR A 155 -12.16 -7.86 10.13
CA TYR A 155 -13.39 -7.13 9.85
C TYR A 155 -14.07 -7.66 8.55
N SER A 156 -13.29 -7.99 7.51
CA SER A 156 -13.84 -8.52 6.25
C SER A 156 -14.45 -9.90 6.39
N LEU A 157 -13.77 -10.81 7.05
CA LEU A 157 -14.31 -12.14 7.33
C LEU A 157 -15.64 -12.02 8.09
N ARG A 158 -15.72 -11.16 9.10
CA ARG A 158 -16.97 -10.95 9.84
C ARG A 158 -18.06 -10.37 8.96
N VAL A 159 -17.76 -9.36 8.15
CA VAL A 159 -18.75 -8.77 7.23
C VAL A 159 -19.25 -9.81 6.21
N ALA A 160 -18.39 -10.72 5.78
CA ALA A 160 -18.76 -11.82 4.89
C ALA A 160 -19.77 -12.78 5.55
N ASP A 161 -19.68 -13.01 6.86
CA ASP A 161 -20.66 -13.82 7.62
C ASP A 161 -22.08 -13.23 7.52
N TYR A 162 -22.20 -11.92 7.28
CA TYR A 162 -23.47 -11.21 7.09
C TYR A 162 -23.70 -10.79 5.62
N ALA A 163 -23.03 -11.41 4.65
CA ALA A 163 -23.17 -11.07 3.23
C ALA A 163 -24.61 -11.25 2.69
N LEU A 164 -25.44 -12.01 3.41
CA LEU A 164 -26.87 -12.16 3.15
C LEU A 164 -27.69 -11.52 4.28
N THR A 165 -28.71 -10.75 3.91
CA THR A 165 -29.77 -10.31 4.82
C THR A 165 -30.60 -11.51 5.31
N PRO A 166 -31.36 -11.38 6.42
CA PRO A 166 -32.25 -12.44 6.88
C PRO A 166 -33.22 -12.95 5.78
N ASP A 167 -33.73 -12.04 4.95
CA ASP A 167 -34.61 -12.41 3.82
C ASP A 167 -33.85 -13.23 2.77
N GLU A 168 -32.65 -12.80 2.39
CA GLU A 168 -31.79 -13.54 1.44
C GLU A 168 -31.34 -14.90 2.00
N GLN A 169 -31.09 -15.00 3.31
CA GLN A 169 -30.82 -16.27 3.99
C GLN A 169 -32.04 -17.20 3.90
N SER A 170 -33.24 -16.68 4.15
CA SER A 170 -34.49 -17.43 4.02
C SER A 170 -34.70 -17.94 2.59
N VAL A 171 -34.44 -17.11 1.57
CA VAL A 171 -34.46 -17.55 0.16
C VAL A 171 -33.46 -18.67 -0.09
N ASN A 172 -32.24 -18.56 0.43
CA ASN A 172 -31.20 -19.59 0.28
C ASN A 172 -31.60 -20.92 0.93
N GLU A 173 -32.20 -20.88 2.12
CA GLU A 173 -32.75 -22.06 2.81
C GLU A 173 -33.91 -22.69 2.02
N GLN A 174 -34.83 -21.87 1.49
CA GLN A 174 -35.90 -22.34 0.61
C GLN A 174 -35.35 -22.98 -0.66
N CYS A 175 -34.28 -22.45 -1.24
CA CYS A 175 -33.61 -23.07 -2.38
C CYS A 175 -33.06 -24.46 -2.00
N ASN A 176 -32.38 -24.60 -0.86
CA ASN A 176 -31.91 -25.90 -0.37
C ASN A 176 -33.06 -26.90 -0.20
N ALA A 177 -34.17 -26.46 0.41
CA ALA A 177 -35.36 -27.28 0.61
C ALA A 177 -36.04 -27.67 -0.72
N LEU A 178 -36.12 -26.76 -1.70
CA LEU A 178 -36.62 -27.05 -3.05
C LEU A 178 -35.75 -28.09 -3.77
N LEU A 179 -34.43 -28.01 -3.63
CA LEU A 179 -33.51 -28.97 -4.22
C LEU A 179 -33.69 -30.36 -3.58
N GLU A 180 -33.84 -30.44 -2.27
CA GLU A 180 -34.12 -31.69 -1.57
C GLU A 180 -35.48 -32.28 -1.99
N ALA A 181 -36.53 -31.46 -2.02
CA ALA A 181 -37.87 -31.85 -2.47
C ALA A 181 -37.85 -32.34 -3.93
N GLY A 182 -37.15 -31.62 -4.81
CA GLY A 182 -36.94 -32.02 -6.20
C GLY A 182 -36.21 -33.36 -6.31
N ASN A 183 -35.19 -33.60 -5.48
CA ASN A 183 -34.47 -34.88 -5.46
C ASN A 183 -35.36 -36.05 -5.01
N LYS A 184 -36.32 -35.84 -4.10
CA LYS A 184 -37.33 -36.85 -3.72
C LYS A 184 -38.21 -37.19 -4.93
N LEU A 185 -38.74 -36.18 -5.60
CA LEU A 185 -39.56 -36.39 -6.81
C LEU A 185 -38.79 -37.09 -7.93
N LYS A 186 -37.52 -36.72 -8.12
CA LYS A 186 -36.63 -37.27 -9.16
C LYS A 186 -36.51 -38.79 -9.12
N GLN A 187 -36.71 -39.43 -7.96
CA GLN A 187 -36.68 -40.89 -7.81
C GLN A 187 -37.92 -41.55 -8.43
N ASN A 188 -39.05 -40.85 -8.47
CA ASN A 188 -40.34 -41.35 -8.94
C ASN A 188 -40.69 -40.91 -10.38
N VAL A 189 -39.88 -40.04 -10.99
CA VAL A 189 -40.07 -39.58 -12.37
C VAL A 189 -39.21 -40.40 -13.35
N PRO A 190 -39.77 -40.98 -14.43
CA PRO A 190 -39.02 -41.71 -15.44
C PRO A 190 -37.87 -40.90 -16.05
N LEU A 191 -36.74 -41.55 -16.34
CA LEU A 191 -35.54 -40.89 -16.87
C LEU A 191 -35.78 -40.15 -18.20
N GLU A 192 -36.55 -40.73 -19.11
CA GLU A 192 -36.82 -40.12 -20.42
C GLU A 192 -37.59 -38.81 -20.31
N GLN A 193 -38.57 -38.77 -19.41
CA GLN A 193 -39.34 -37.55 -19.18
C GLN A 193 -38.48 -36.47 -18.52
N ARG A 194 -37.55 -36.85 -17.63
CA ARG A 194 -36.56 -35.91 -17.05
C ARG A 194 -35.62 -35.31 -18.10
N ARG A 195 -35.20 -36.09 -19.10
CA ARG A 195 -34.30 -35.63 -20.17
C ARG A 195 -34.94 -34.62 -21.10
N ASN A 196 -36.26 -34.72 -21.30
CA ASN A 196 -37.02 -33.83 -22.19
C ASN A 196 -37.64 -32.63 -21.44
N LEU A 197 -37.32 -32.47 -20.16
CA LEU A 197 -37.87 -31.40 -19.34
C LEU A 197 -37.29 -30.05 -19.77
N THR A 198 -38.16 -29.11 -20.14
CA THR A 198 -37.75 -27.73 -20.41
C THR A 198 -38.05 -26.89 -19.17
N VAL A 199 -37.00 -26.31 -18.58
CA VAL A 199 -37.10 -25.39 -17.43
C VAL A 199 -37.29 -23.98 -17.97
N LYS A 200 -38.36 -23.29 -17.55
CA LYS A 200 -38.63 -21.90 -17.93
C LYS A 200 -38.01 -20.96 -16.91
N SER A 201 -37.59 -19.79 -17.38
CA SER A 201 -37.22 -18.71 -16.47
C SER A 201 -38.46 -18.16 -15.78
N VAL A 202 -38.43 -18.12 -14.44
CA VAL A 202 -39.48 -17.54 -13.60
C VAL A 202 -38.88 -16.53 -12.63
N GLN A 203 -39.71 -15.68 -12.03
CA GLN A 203 -39.30 -14.87 -10.89
C GLN A 203 -39.42 -15.70 -9.61
N PHE A 204 -38.46 -15.54 -8.70
CA PHE A 204 -38.54 -16.20 -7.40
C PHE A 204 -39.71 -15.65 -6.60
N ASN A 205 -40.50 -16.54 -6.00
CA ASN A 205 -41.60 -16.20 -5.12
C ASN A 205 -41.54 -17.10 -3.89
N SER A 206 -41.33 -16.49 -2.72
CA SER A 206 -41.11 -17.21 -1.45
C SER A 206 -42.34 -18.00 -1.00
N ASP A 207 -43.55 -17.45 -1.19
CA ASP A 207 -44.80 -18.12 -0.84
C ASP A 207 -45.06 -19.33 -1.74
N ALA A 208 -44.81 -19.19 -3.04
CA ALA A 208 -44.92 -20.26 -4.01
C ALA A 208 -43.91 -21.38 -3.73
N ALA A 209 -42.67 -21.03 -3.39
CA ALA A 209 -41.64 -21.98 -2.98
C ALA A 209 -42.07 -22.76 -1.72
N THR A 210 -42.53 -22.06 -0.68
CA THR A 210 -43.01 -22.67 0.56
C THR A 210 -44.21 -23.60 0.31
N ALA A 211 -45.20 -23.14 -0.46
CA ALA A 211 -46.37 -23.95 -0.80
C ALA A 211 -45.98 -25.21 -1.59
N LEU A 212 -45.04 -25.11 -2.52
CA LEU A 212 -44.54 -26.24 -3.30
C LEU A 212 -43.77 -27.25 -2.44
N ILE A 213 -42.88 -26.78 -1.56
CA ILE A 213 -42.15 -27.63 -0.59
C ILE A 213 -43.14 -28.41 0.28
N ASN A 214 -44.13 -27.71 0.84
CA ASN A 214 -45.15 -28.33 1.69
C ASN A 214 -45.99 -29.35 0.94
N LYS A 215 -46.37 -29.05 -0.30
CA LYS A 215 -47.11 -29.99 -1.17
C LYS A 215 -46.31 -31.27 -1.43
N ILE A 216 -45.01 -31.15 -1.71
CA ILE A 216 -44.14 -32.30 -2.01
C ILE A 216 -43.85 -33.15 -0.77
N ASN A 217 -43.69 -32.52 0.40
CA ASN A 217 -43.47 -33.23 1.65
C ASN A 217 -44.76 -33.81 2.26
N SER A 218 -45.92 -33.58 1.64
CA SER A 218 -47.18 -34.18 2.08
C SER A 218 -47.24 -35.67 1.73
N PRO A 219 -47.86 -36.52 2.57
CA PRO A 219 -48.00 -37.95 2.29
C PRO A 219 -48.85 -38.25 1.05
N GLU A 220 -49.66 -37.28 0.60
CA GLU A 220 -50.49 -37.41 -0.60
C GLU A 220 -49.67 -37.48 -1.91
N ILE A 221 -48.38 -37.09 -1.85
CA ILE A 221 -47.49 -37.09 -3.01
C ILE A 221 -47.28 -38.49 -3.60
N GLU A 222 -47.34 -39.54 -2.78
CA GLU A 222 -47.14 -40.93 -3.21
C GLU A 222 -48.25 -41.45 -4.12
N ASN A 223 -49.43 -40.82 -4.06
CA ASN A 223 -50.61 -41.20 -4.85
C ASN A 223 -50.78 -40.35 -6.13
N GLN A 224 -49.86 -39.41 -6.40
CA GLN A 224 -49.93 -38.53 -7.56
C GLN A 224 -49.54 -39.25 -8.85
N LYS A 225 -50.12 -38.83 -9.98
CA LYS A 225 -49.79 -39.41 -11.27
C LYS A 225 -48.37 -39.00 -11.68
N PRO A 226 -47.62 -39.82 -12.44
CA PRO A 226 -46.29 -39.47 -12.91
C PRO A 226 -46.23 -38.12 -13.67
N SER A 227 -47.29 -37.76 -14.40
CA SER A 227 -47.43 -36.46 -15.08
C SER A 227 -47.49 -35.26 -14.13
N ASP A 228 -48.04 -35.45 -12.94
CA ASP A 228 -48.17 -34.40 -11.93
C ASP A 228 -46.86 -34.29 -11.15
N LEU A 229 -46.22 -35.42 -10.86
CA LEU A 229 -44.89 -35.46 -10.22
C LEU A 229 -43.81 -34.78 -11.08
N ILE A 230 -43.84 -34.96 -12.40
CA ILE A 230 -42.88 -34.29 -13.28
C ILE A 230 -43.12 -32.79 -13.36
N GLU A 231 -44.37 -32.35 -13.31
CA GLU A 231 -44.72 -30.93 -13.30
C GLU A 231 -44.28 -30.26 -11.98
N LEU A 232 -44.48 -30.93 -10.84
CA LEU A 232 -43.95 -30.47 -9.54
C LEU A 232 -42.42 -30.43 -9.53
N TYR A 233 -41.77 -31.44 -10.13
CA TYR A 233 -40.31 -31.47 -10.26
C TYR A 233 -39.81 -30.31 -11.13
N ARG A 234 -40.49 -29.99 -12.23
CA ARG A 234 -40.20 -28.82 -13.06
C ARG A 234 -40.31 -27.53 -12.26
N GLN A 235 -41.40 -27.33 -11.52
CA GLN A 235 -41.60 -26.14 -10.69
C GLN A 235 -40.51 -26.01 -9.61
N CYS A 236 -40.05 -27.12 -9.02
CA CYS A 236 -38.92 -27.10 -8.09
C CYS A 236 -37.65 -26.57 -8.74
N LEU A 237 -37.31 -27.07 -9.92
CA LEU A 237 -36.13 -26.60 -10.65
C LEU A 237 -36.26 -25.12 -11.03
N GLU A 238 -37.42 -24.70 -11.56
CA GLU A 238 -37.67 -23.32 -11.97
C GLU A 238 -37.53 -22.34 -10.79
N LEU A 239 -38.15 -22.65 -9.64
CA LEU A 239 -38.07 -21.81 -8.46
C LEU A 239 -36.69 -21.88 -7.79
N ASN A 240 -36.03 -23.05 -7.80
CA ASN A 240 -34.67 -23.19 -7.27
C ASN A 240 -33.68 -22.35 -8.08
N ASP A 241 -33.71 -22.46 -9.40
CA ASP A 241 -32.86 -21.69 -10.30
C ASP A 241 -33.11 -20.19 -10.15
N ALA A 242 -34.37 -19.76 -10.07
CA ALA A 242 -34.73 -18.36 -9.88
C ALA A 242 -34.24 -17.81 -8.52
N GLY A 243 -34.39 -18.59 -7.44
CA GLY A 243 -33.95 -18.20 -6.10
C GLY A 243 -32.42 -18.18 -5.97
N ARG A 244 -31.73 -19.16 -6.56
CA ARG A 244 -30.27 -19.19 -6.63
C ARG A 244 -29.74 -18.00 -7.38
N LYS A 245 -30.26 -17.72 -8.57
CA LYS A 245 -29.89 -16.55 -9.35
C LYS A 245 -30.08 -15.25 -8.55
N HIS A 246 -31.20 -15.12 -7.84
CA HIS A 246 -31.45 -13.96 -7.00
C HIS A 246 -30.40 -13.78 -5.89
N VAL A 247 -30.12 -14.86 -5.13
CA VAL A 247 -29.12 -14.82 -4.04
C VAL A 247 -27.71 -14.59 -4.59
N ASP A 248 -27.34 -15.25 -5.69
CA ASP A 248 -26.03 -15.12 -6.32
C ASP A 248 -25.79 -13.71 -6.87
N GLU A 249 -26.78 -13.09 -7.52
CA GLU A 249 -26.69 -11.70 -8.00
C GLU A 249 -26.46 -10.73 -6.83
N LYS A 250 -27.15 -10.93 -5.70
CA LYS A 250 -26.99 -10.11 -4.50
C LYS A 250 -25.65 -10.32 -3.82
N ALA A 251 -25.21 -11.57 -3.69
CA ALA A 251 -23.91 -11.92 -3.13
C ALA A 251 -22.76 -11.39 -4.01
N GLN A 252 -22.90 -11.50 -5.35
CA GLN A 252 -21.94 -10.95 -6.29
C GLN A 252 -21.89 -9.43 -6.19
N HIS A 253 -23.03 -8.75 -6.14
CA HIS A 253 -23.08 -7.30 -5.95
C HIS A 253 -22.36 -6.88 -4.66
N PHE A 254 -22.68 -7.53 -3.53
CA PHE A 254 -22.05 -7.25 -2.25
C PHE A 254 -20.54 -7.51 -2.29
N SER A 255 -20.13 -8.61 -2.91
CA SER A 255 -18.72 -8.96 -3.09
C SER A 255 -17.96 -7.91 -3.90
N THR A 256 -18.51 -7.51 -5.06
CA THR A 256 -17.87 -6.53 -5.94
C THR A 256 -17.81 -5.13 -5.33
N GLN A 257 -18.89 -4.69 -4.67
CA GLN A 257 -18.95 -3.34 -4.13
C GLN A 257 -18.19 -3.16 -2.81
N PHE A 258 -18.08 -4.21 -2.00
CA PHE A 258 -17.56 -4.07 -0.64
C PHE A 258 -16.42 -5.03 -0.32
N MET A 259 -16.59 -6.33 -0.57
CA MET A 259 -15.59 -7.32 -0.16
C MET A 259 -14.29 -7.21 -0.95
N ILE A 260 -14.36 -7.02 -2.27
CA ILE A 260 -13.19 -6.82 -3.12
C ILE A 260 -12.42 -5.56 -2.67
N PRO A 261 -13.03 -4.36 -2.57
CA PRO A 261 -12.33 -3.18 -2.06
C PRO A 261 -11.75 -3.36 -0.66
N MET A 262 -12.40 -4.11 0.23
CA MET A 262 -11.90 -4.33 1.58
C MET A 262 -10.70 -5.28 1.62
N ASN A 263 -10.72 -6.32 0.78
CA ASN A 263 -9.57 -7.21 0.60
C ASN A 263 -8.40 -6.51 -0.10
N THR A 264 -8.68 -5.65 -1.09
CA THR A 264 -7.68 -4.79 -1.71
C THR A 264 -7.06 -3.85 -0.68
N LEU A 265 -7.89 -3.18 0.13
CA LEU A 265 -7.41 -2.32 1.21
C LEU A 265 -6.52 -3.09 2.20
N ALA A 266 -6.86 -4.33 2.56
CA ALA A 266 -6.05 -5.15 3.44
C ALA A 266 -4.71 -5.55 2.82
N ALA A 267 -4.69 -5.91 1.54
CA ALA A 267 -3.51 -6.32 0.79
C ALA A 267 -2.54 -5.15 0.57
N ASP A 268 -3.08 -4.00 0.18
CA ASP A 268 -2.32 -2.79 -0.15
C ASP A 268 -2.09 -1.87 1.06
N PHE A 269 -2.51 -2.31 2.26
CA PHE A 269 -2.42 -1.50 3.47
C PHE A 269 -0.97 -1.09 3.77
N THR A 270 -0.79 0.21 3.98
CA THR A 270 0.43 0.78 4.54
C THR A 270 0.07 1.65 5.74
N LEU A 271 1.00 1.87 6.65
CA LEU A 271 0.75 2.76 7.79
C LEU A 271 0.47 4.21 7.36
N ASN A 272 0.96 4.60 6.17
CA ASN A 272 0.66 5.89 5.55
C ASN A 272 -0.82 6.02 5.15
N THR A 273 -1.53 4.91 4.92
CA THR A 273 -2.98 4.89 4.67
C THR A 273 -3.77 5.47 5.87
N LEU A 274 -3.18 5.47 7.08
CA LEU A 274 -3.79 6.05 8.29
C LEU A 274 -3.66 7.58 8.36
N GLU A 275 -2.75 8.16 7.60
CA GLU A 275 -2.67 9.61 7.47
C GLU A 275 -3.87 10.09 6.65
N LYS A 276 -4.40 11.28 6.96
CA LYS A 276 -5.45 11.86 6.12
C LYS A 276 -4.82 12.05 4.75
N GLN A 277 -5.25 11.26 3.75
CA GLN A 277 -4.81 11.45 2.38
C GLN A 277 -4.96 12.94 2.07
N ALA A 278 -3.87 13.57 1.62
CA ALA A 278 -3.98 14.92 1.08
C ALA A 278 -5.13 14.90 0.06
N PRO A 279 -6.01 15.92 0.05
CA PRO A 279 -7.13 15.94 -0.88
C PRO A 279 -6.61 15.58 -2.26
N LYS A 280 -7.20 14.53 -2.87
CA LYS A 280 -6.82 14.09 -4.22
C LYS A 280 -6.80 15.32 -5.10
N LEU A 281 -5.70 15.51 -5.83
CA LEU A 281 -5.57 16.66 -6.70
C LEU A 281 -6.65 16.57 -7.77
N SER A 282 -7.28 17.69 -8.09
CA SER A 282 -8.23 17.74 -9.19
C SER A 282 -7.54 17.38 -10.51
N LEU A 283 -8.33 16.98 -11.51
CA LEU A 283 -7.82 16.71 -12.86
C LEU A 283 -6.96 17.87 -13.41
N GLU A 284 -7.38 19.11 -13.16
CA GLU A 284 -6.62 20.31 -13.54
C GLU A 284 -5.31 20.45 -12.77
N GLN A 285 -5.31 20.16 -11.46
CA GLN A 285 -4.08 20.25 -10.65
C GLN A 285 -3.05 19.21 -11.07
N ILE A 286 -3.48 17.98 -11.43
CA ILE A 286 -2.57 16.94 -11.90
C ILE A 286 -2.02 17.27 -13.29
N LYS A 287 -2.85 17.78 -14.21
CA LYS A 287 -2.42 18.28 -15.52
C LYS A 287 -1.41 19.42 -15.38
N GLN A 288 -1.69 20.40 -14.52
CA GLN A 288 -0.79 21.53 -14.28
C GLN A 288 0.58 21.09 -13.74
N LYS A 289 0.59 20.13 -12.81
CA LYS A 289 1.84 19.56 -12.28
C LYS A 289 2.63 18.81 -13.35
N ALA A 290 1.96 17.95 -14.13
CA ALA A 290 2.58 17.26 -15.25
C ALA A 290 3.18 18.25 -16.27
N ALA A 291 2.45 19.33 -16.59
CA ALA A 291 2.91 20.37 -17.50
C ALA A 291 4.13 21.12 -16.95
N THR A 292 4.13 21.43 -15.65
CA THR A 292 5.25 22.08 -14.97
C THR A 292 6.51 21.20 -15.02
N LEU A 293 6.37 19.89 -14.75
CA LEU A 293 7.50 18.97 -14.84
C LEU A 293 7.99 18.82 -16.29
N LEU A 294 7.09 18.70 -17.27
CA LEU A 294 7.45 18.62 -18.68
C LEU A 294 8.21 19.88 -19.14
N GLN A 295 7.78 21.06 -18.71
CA GLN A 295 8.50 22.31 -19.00
C GLN A 295 9.92 22.27 -18.44
N LEU A 296 10.09 21.83 -17.19
CA LEU A 296 11.42 21.72 -16.58
C LEU A 296 12.28 20.68 -17.30
N VAL A 297 11.72 19.54 -17.69
CA VAL A 297 12.40 18.51 -18.48
C VAL A 297 12.87 19.08 -19.82
N ASN A 298 12.04 19.88 -20.50
CA ASN A 298 12.43 20.56 -21.74
C ASN A 298 13.61 21.51 -21.51
N THR A 299 13.56 22.36 -20.49
CA THR A 299 14.67 23.27 -20.15
C THR A 299 15.95 22.49 -19.82
N THR A 300 15.87 21.47 -18.98
CA THR A 300 17.03 20.66 -18.60
C THR A 300 17.60 19.87 -19.78
N ASN A 301 16.76 19.39 -20.69
CA ASN A 301 17.21 18.70 -21.89
C ASN A 301 18.05 19.61 -22.80
N GLU A 302 17.65 20.89 -22.96
CA GLU A 302 18.45 21.87 -23.70
C GLU A 302 19.76 22.21 -22.99
N GLU A 303 19.73 22.43 -21.68
CA GLU A 303 20.94 22.67 -20.88
C GLU A 303 21.94 21.51 -20.97
N ILE A 304 21.45 20.26 -20.93
CA ILE A 304 22.28 19.06 -21.10
C ILE A 304 22.86 19.03 -22.50
N ARG A 305 22.06 19.32 -23.54
CA ARG A 305 22.52 19.36 -24.93
C ARG A 305 23.67 20.35 -25.11
N GLU A 306 23.53 21.57 -24.61
CA GLU A 306 24.59 22.60 -24.64
C GLU A 306 25.83 22.17 -23.85
N SER A 307 25.63 21.64 -22.65
CA SER A 307 26.73 21.19 -21.77
C SER A 307 27.51 20.02 -22.36
N VAL A 308 26.83 19.10 -23.05
CA VAL A 308 27.45 17.98 -23.76
C VAL A 308 28.31 18.48 -24.91
N VAL A 309 27.83 19.45 -25.69
CA VAL A 309 28.61 20.07 -26.78
C VAL A 309 29.85 20.74 -26.19
N HIS A 310 29.70 21.56 -25.15
CA HIS A 310 30.81 22.24 -24.50
C HIS A 310 31.87 21.26 -23.95
N TYR A 311 31.42 20.20 -23.27
CA TYR A 311 32.31 19.16 -22.73
C TYR A 311 33.08 18.44 -23.84
N ARG A 312 32.40 18.06 -24.93
CA ARG A 312 33.03 17.41 -26.08
C ARG A 312 34.05 18.32 -26.75
N THR A 313 33.74 19.59 -26.94
CA THR A 313 34.66 20.59 -27.50
C THR A 313 35.89 20.77 -26.60
N ALA A 314 35.70 20.93 -25.29
CA ALA A 314 36.79 21.12 -24.34
C ALA A 314 37.74 19.91 -24.23
N ARG A 315 37.26 18.71 -24.56
CA ARG A 315 38.05 17.46 -24.54
C ARG A 315 38.45 16.95 -25.92
N HIS A 316 38.19 17.72 -26.98
CA HIS A 316 38.44 17.32 -28.37
C HIS A 316 37.82 15.95 -28.74
N ILE A 317 36.66 15.63 -28.17
CA ILE A 317 35.93 14.38 -28.46
C ILE A 317 35.03 14.61 -29.69
N PRO A 318 35.18 13.85 -30.78
CA PRO A 318 34.30 13.92 -31.94
C PRO A 318 32.82 13.73 -31.56
N LEU A 319 31.91 14.49 -32.20
CA LEU A 319 30.46 14.42 -31.94
C LEU A 319 29.86 13.02 -32.14
N ASN A 320 30.45 12.22 -33.02
CA ASN A 320 30.02 10.85 -33.33
C ASN A 320 30.61 9.77 -32.39
N GLN A 321 31.56 10.12 -31.52
CA GLN A 321 32.13 9.16 -30.57
C GLN A 321 31.17 8.99 -29.36
N PRO A 322 30.75 7.77 -29.00
CA PRO A 322 29.90 7.56 -27.84
C PRO A 322 30.63 7.94 -26.56
N VAL A 323 29.91 8.60 -25.66
CA VAL A 323 30.38 8.92 -24.30
C VAL A 323 29.29 8.40 -23.37
N PRO A 324 29.40 7.15 -22.88
CA PRO A 324 28.32 6.45 -22.21
C PRO A 324 27.66 7.25 -21.08
N GLU A 325 28.43 8.02 -20.30
CA GLU A 325 27.86 8.82 -19.21
C GLU A 325 26.93 9.94 -19.71
N LEU A 326 27.28 10.56 -20.84
CA LEU A 326 26.51 11.63 -21.46
C LEU A 326 25.32 11.09 -22.25
N ASP A 327 25.53 9.97 -22.93
CA ASP A 327 24.52 9.33 -23.76
C ASP A 327 23.42 8.72 -22.86
N ASN A 328 23.79 8.05 -21.76
CA ASN A 328 22.84 7.49 -20.79
C ASN A 328 22.01 8.58 -20.11
N LEU A 329 22.64 9.70 -19.74
CA LEU A 329 21.95 10.85 -19.17
C LEU A 329 20.94 11.45 -20.17
N THR A 330 21.40 11.73 -21.38
CA THR A 330 20.56 12.31 -22.43
C THR A 330 19.39 11.39 -22.77
N ASN A 331 19.63 10.07 -22.84
CA ASN A 331 18.59 9.08 -23.08
C ASN A 331 17.58 8.99 -21.92
N SER A 332 18.04 9.13 -20.67
CA SER A 332 17.16 9.10 -19.49
C SER A 332 16.22 10.30 -19.47
N VAL A 333 16.75 11.51 -19.72
CA VAL A 333 15.94 12.74 -19.78
C VAL A 333 14.99 12.72 -20.97
N ARG A 334 15.43 12.23 -22.13
CA ARG A 334 14.56 12.05 -23.30
C ARG A 334 13.44 11.05 -23.03
N THR A 335 13.72 9.94 -22.36
CA THR A 335 12.70 8.95 -21.97
C THR A 335 11.67 9.59 -21.05
N LEU A 336 12.12 10.35 -20.04
CA LEU A 336 11.21 11.06 -19.14
C LEU A 336 10.31 12.03 -19.89
N LYS A 337 10.88 12.81 -20.82
CA LYS A 337 10.13 13.73 -21.68
C LYS A 337 9.02 13.02 -22.45
N GLN A 338 9.34 11.96 -23.18
CA GLN A 338 8.38 11.20 -23.99
C GLN A 338 7.24 10.66 -23.13
N ASN A 339 7.56 10.04 -21.99
CA ASN A 339 6.55 9.49 -21.08
C ASN A 339 5.65 10.58 -20.47
N LEU A 340 6.16 11.80 -20.27
CA LEU A 340 5.36 12.92 -19.79
C LEU A 340 4.49 13.52 -20.91
N GLU A 341 4.94 13.52 -22.16
CA GLU A 341 4.14 13.95 -23.31
C GLU A 341 2.93 13.02 -23.52
N GLU A 342 3.12 11.70 -23.38
CA GLU A 342 2.04 10.70 -23.44
C GLU A 342 0.94 10.87 -22.37
N LEU A 343 1.18 11.66 -21.31
CA LEU A 343 0.15 11.96 -20.31
C LEU A 343 -0.98 12.80 -20.88
N PHE A 344 -0.65 13.69 -21.81
CA PHE A 344 -1.61 14.63 -22.39
C PHE A 344 -2.49 13.98 -23.47
N GLU A 345 -2.13 12.77 -23.91
CA GLU A 345 -2.91 11.97 -24.85
C GLU A 345 -3.99 11.10 -24.16
N VAL A 346 -3.96 11.01 -22.81
CA VAL A 346 -4.88 10.13 -22.05
C VAL A 346 -6.34 10.53 -22.23
N GLU A 347 -6.65 11.82 -22.25
CA GLU A 347 -8.03 12.30 -22.40
C GLU A 347 -8.57 12.00 -23.81
N GLU A 348 -7.73 12.14 -24.84
CA GLU A 348 -8.08 11.80 -26.22
C GLU A 348 -8.24 10.28 -26.41
N ALA A 349 -7.45 9.47 -25.72
CA ALA A 349 -7.50 8.01 -25.78
C ALA A 349 -8.74 7.43 -25.07
N TYR A 350 -9.36 8.17 -24.14
CA TYR A 350 -10.49 7.70 -23.32
C TYR A 350 -11.62 8.74 -23.25
N PRO A 351 -12.27 9.07 -24.37
CA PRO A 351 -13.27 10.16 -24.43
C PRO A 351 -14.52 9.91 -23.59
N ASP A 352 -14.82 8.65 -23.27
CA ASP A 352 -16.00 8.25 -22.48
C ASP A 352 -15.72 8.09 -20.98
N ALA A 353 -14.46 8.25 -20.54
CA ALA A 353 -14.09 8.09 -19.14
C ALA A 353 -14.41 9.36 -18.33
N ASN A 354 -14.82 9.19 -17.08
CA ASN A 354 -15.06 10.32 -16.18
C ASN A 354 -13.75 10.94 -15.64
N ASP A 355 -13.82 12.15 -15.12
CA ASP A 355 -12.67 12.92 -14.60
C ASP A 355 -11.84 12.15 -13.57
N ASP A 356 -12.48 11.37 -12.70
CA ASP A 356 -11.78 10.55 -11.70
C ASP A 356 -10.95 9.45 -12.36
N THR A 357 -11.48 8.79 -13.38
CA THR A 357 -10.80 7.76 -14.14
C THR A 357 -9.62 8.35 -14.93
N ILE A 358 -9.85 9.48 -15.61
CA ILE A 358 -8.79 10.19 -16.33
C ILE A 358 -7.69 10.65 -15.37
N ARG A 359 -8.05 11.22 -14.22
CA ARG A 359 -7.09 11.62 -13.18
C ARG A 359 -6.24 10.44 -12.75
N ASP A 360 -6.85 9.32 -12.38
CA ASP A 360 -6.13 8.15 -11.86
C ASP A 360 -5.20 7.54 -12.94
N LEU A 361 -5.60 7.57 -14.23
CA LEU A 361 -4.77 7.15 -15.36
C LEU A 361 -3.56 8.08 -15.57
N ILE A 362 -3.76 9.40 -15.52
CA ILE A 362 -2.68 10.39 -15.61
C ILE A 362 -1.73 10.23 -14.42
N GLU A 363 -2.24 10.06 -13.20
CA GLU A 363 -1.44 9.87 -11.99
C GLU A 363 -0.57 8.63 -12.09
N LYS A 364 -1.14 7.51 -12.52
CA LYS A 364 -0.42 6.25 -12.71
C LYS A 364 0.70 6.41 -13.74
N LYS A 365 0.42 6.98 -14.90
CA LYS A 365 1.44 7.22 -15.94
C LYS A 365 2.52 8.19 -15.47
N TYR A 366 2.16 9.24 -14.73
CA TYR A 366 3.11 10.21 -14.18
C TYR A 366 4.08 9.52 -13.22
N ASN A 367 3.54 8.75 -12.26
CA ASN A 367 4.34 8.03 -11.28
C ASN A 367 5.26 7.00 -11.96
N ASN A 368 4.77 6.31 -13.00
CA ASN A 368 5.59 5.40 -13.79
C ASN A 368 6.73 6.11 -14.52
N ALA A 369 6.47 7.27 -15.13
CA ALA A 369 7.47 8.06 -15.82
C ALA A 369 8.60 8.51 -14.88
N VAL A 370 8.21 9.01 -13.70
CA VAL A 370 9.11 9.43 -12.64
C VAL A 370 9.95 8.27 -12.10
N ASN A 371 9.31 7.14 -11.78
CA ASN A 371 10.00 5.98 -11.22
C ASN A 371 10.99 5.36 -12.22
N LEU A 372 10.61 5.28 -13.50
CA LEU A 372 11.50 4.81 -14.54
C LEU A 372 12.73 5.71 -14.69
N PHE A 373 12.53 7.03 -14.65
CA PHE A 373 13.63 8.00 -14.71
C PHE A 373 14.57 7.87 -13.50
N ALA A 374 14.03 7.80 -12.28
CA ALA A 374 14.84 7.64 -11.06
C ALA A 374 15.66 6.34 -11.10
N SER A 375 15.05 5.24 -11.53
CA SER A 375 15.73 3.94 -11.69
C SER A 375 16.87 4.01 -12.71
N LYS A 376 16.63 4.57 -13.91
CA LYS A 376 17.67 4.74 -14.94
C LYS A 376 18.82 5.64 -14.47
N LEU A 377 18.52 6.74 -13.78
CA LEU A 377 19.54 7.60 -13.20
C LEU A 377 20.43 6.86 -12.20
N GLN A 378 19.83 6.08 -11.30
CA GLN A 378 20.57 5.31 -10.30
C GLN A 378 21.43 4.21 -10.93
N GLN A 379 20.93 3.54 -11.97
CA GLN A 379 21.63 2.45 -12.63
C GLN A 379 22.78 2.95 -13.51
N ASP A 380 22.52 3.96 -14.34
CA ASP A 380 23.36 4.27 -15.50
C ASP A 380 24.13 5.58 -15.38
N VAL A 381 23.61 6.55 -14.63
CA VAL A 381 24.15 7.92 -14.58
C VAL A 381 24.94 8.18 -13.31
N LEU A 382 24.38 7.87 -12.13
CA LEU A 382 25.04 8.12 -10.85
C LEU A 382 26.30 7.28 -10.66
N LYS A 383 26.31 6.04 -11.17
CA LYS A 383 27.51 5.17 -11.14
C LYS A 383 28.65 5.72 -11.99
N ALA A 384 28.31 6.39 -13.08
CA ALA A 384 29.28 6.85 -14.07
C ALA A 384 29.89 8.22 -13.73
N LYS A 385 29.39 8.91 -12.70
CA LYS A 385 29.89 10.19 -12.18
C LYS A 385 30.06 11.26 -13.29
N PRO A 386 28.96 11.72 -13.92
CA PRO A 386 29.03 12.73 -14.97
C PRO A 386 29.64 14.05 -14.47
N PRO A 387 30.10 14.91 -15.39
CA PRO A 387 30.63 16.24 -15.06
C PRO A 387 29.68 17.05 -14.16
N ALA A 388 30.24 17.82 -13.23
CA ALA A 388 29.48 18.60 -12.24
C ALA A 388 28.36 19.48 -12.83
N PRO A 389 28.54 20.19 -13.96
CA PRO A 389 27.47 20.98 -14.57
C PRO A 389 26.25 20.13 -14.98
N LEU A 390 26.48 18.91 -15.49
CA LEU A 390 25.44 17.98 -15.88
C LEU A 390 24.76 17.35 -14.66
N MET A 391 25.54 17.04 -13.62
CA MET A 391 24.99 16.55 -12.35
C MET A 391 24.04 17.59 -11.71
N ASN A 392 24.39 18.88 -11.76
CA ASN A 392 23.53 19.94 -11.24
C ASN A 392 22.19 20.04 -11.99
N ALA A 393 22.18 19.81 -13.30
CA ALA A 393 20.96 19.77 -14.09
C ALA A 393 20.06 18.58 -13.69
N VAL A 394 20.66 17.41 -13.48
CA VAL A 394 19.97 16.19 -13.01
C VAL A 394 19.38 16.38 -11.60
N LEU A 395 20.15 16.97 -10.68
CA LEU A 395 19.69 17.21 -9.32
C LEU A 395 18.52 18.19 -9.28
N ARG A 396 18.45 19.18 -10.19
CA ARG A 396 17.29 20.05 -10.33
C ARG A 396 16.03 19.29 -10.73
N LEU A 397 16.13 18.37 -11.69
CA LEU A 397 15.01 17.51 -12.09
C LEU A 397 14.56 16.60 -10.95
N LEU A 398 15.48 15.93 -10.26
CA LEU A 398 15.15 15.09 -9.12
C LEU A 398 14.46 15.90 -8.01
N ARG A 399 14.98 17.08 -7.66
CA ARG A 399 14.34 17.97 -6.67
C ARG A 399 12.94 18.38 -7.08
N ALA A 400 12.74 18.73 -8.34
CA ALA A 400 11.42 19.09 -8.85
C ALA A 400 10.46 17.90 -8.81
N ILE A 401 10.92 16.71 -9.16
CA ILE A 401 10.15 15.47 -9.01
C ILE A 401 9.74 15.28 -7.55
N PHE A 402 10.65 15.38 -6.58
CA PHE A 402 10.31 15.24 -5.16
C PHE A 402 9.41 16.36 -4.63
N THR A 403 9.48 17.56 -5.21
CA THR A 403 8.63 18.70 -4.81
C THR A 403 7.24 18.67 -5.48
N LEU A 404 7.15 18.11 -6.70
CA LEU A 404 5.94 18.02 -7.50
C LEU A 404 5.23 16.67 -7.35
N SER A 405 5.92 15.65 -6.85
CA SER A 405 5.42 14.29 -6.59
C SER A 405 4.07 14.30 -5.87
N PHE A 406 3.17 13.42 -6.32
CA PHE A 406 1.85 13.18 -5.73
C PHE A 406 1.95 12.40 -4.41
N SER A 407 3.05 11.70 -4.19
CA SER A 407 3.33 10.96 -2.97
C SER A 407 4.59 11.47 -2.28
N MET A 408 4.45 11.69 -0.98
CA MET A 408 5.54 11.79 -0.01
C MET A 408 6.38 13.08 -0.05
N THR A 409 6.05 13.98 0.87
CA THR A 409 7.11 14.52 1.72
C THR A 409 6.84 13.98 3.11
N THR A 410 7.56 12.92 3.50
CA THR A 410 7.65 12.57 4.92
C THR A 410 8.16 13.79 5.69
N ALA A 411 7.87 13.88 6.99
CA ALA A 411 8.40 14.98 7.82
C ALA A 411 9.94 15.07 7.78
N SER A 412 10.61 13.92 7.59
CA SER A 412 12.06 13.84 7.40
C SER A 412 12.52 14.51 6.11
N GLU A 413 11.89 14.19 4.97
CA GLU A 413 12.25 14.77 3.66
C GLU A 413 11.96 16.28 3.60
N LYS A 414 10.91 16.74 4.28
CA LYS A 414 10.63 18.18 4.43
C LYS A 414 11.70 18.89 5.27
N ALA A 415 12.23 18.22 6.30
CA ALA A 415 13.32 18.75 7.12
C ALA A 415 14.65 18.79 6.35
N ASP A 416 14.95 17.76 5.55
CA ASP A 416 16.16 17.71 4.73
C ASP A 416 16.12 18.75 3.59
N LEU A 417 14.94 18.98 3.00
CA LEU A 417 14.73 20.06 2.04
C LEU A 417 14.96 21.45 2.67
N GLN A 418 14.54 21.64 3.92
CA GLN A 418 14.77 22.88 4.64
C GLN A 418 16.27 23.08 4.93
N ARG A 419 16.96 22.04 5.43
CA ARG A 419 18.43 22.09 5.65
C ARG A 419 19.18 22.45 4.38
N PHE A 420 18.82 21.85 3.26
CA PHE A 420 19.47 22.13 1.99
C PHE A 420 19.23 23.56 1.48
N LYS A 421 18.01 24.11 1.68
CA LYS A 421 17.72 25.53 1.37
C LYS A 421 18.56 26.47 2.24
N ASP A 422 18.71 26.14 3.52
CA ASP A 422 19.52 26.91 4.46
C ASP A 422 21.00 26.84 4.06
N GLU A 423 21.51 25.68 3.66
CA GLU A 423 22.88 25.50 3.14
C GLU A 423 23.13 26.27 1.84
N THR A 424 22.17 26.27 0.92
CA THR A 424 22.27 27.02 -0.35
C THR A 424 22.34 28.52 -0.09
N LYS A 425 21.51 29.03 0.82
CA LYS A 425 21.54 30.43 1.25
C LYS A 425 22.88 30.81 1.87
N ILE A 426 23.45 29.94 2.71
CA ILE A 426 24.79 30.15 3.29
C ILE A 426 25.86 30.22 2.20
N ILE A 427 25.79 29.37 1.17
CA ILE A 427 26.74 29.40 0.04
C ILE A 427 26.60 30.71 -0.75
N GLU A 428 25.37 31.18 -0.99
CA GLU A 428 25.10 32.47 -1.65
C GLU A 428 25.61 33.65 -0.82
N ASP A 429 25.40 33.63 0.49
CA ASP A 429 25.90 34.64 1.42
C ASP A 429 27.44 34.66 1.46
N ILE A 430 28.09 33.50 1.44
CA ILE A 430 29.56 33.38 1.34
C ILE A 430 30.07 33.92 -0.01
N ALA A 431 29.36 33.65 -1.10
CA ALA A 431 29.72 34.17 -2.42
C ALA A 431 29.57 35.70 -2.48
N ALA A 432 28.51 36.26 -1.88
CA ALA A 432 28.31 37.70 -1.75
C ALA A 432 29.39 38.35 -0.88
N LEU A 433 29.77 37.72 0.24
CA LEU A 433 30.86 38.18 1.11
C LEU A 433 32.20 38.18 0.39
N LYS A 434 32.52 37.14 -0.39
CA LYS A 434 33.75 37.09 -1.20
C LYS A 434 33.78 38.18 -2.28
N LYS A 435 32.63 38.49 -2.88
CA LYS A 435 32.50 39.58 -3.85
C LYS A 435 32.73 40.95 -3.20
N ASN A 436 32.34 41.11 -1.94
CA ASN A 436 32.53 42.34 -1.16
C ASN A 436 33.92 42.45 -0.50
N HIS A 437 34.72 41.38 -0.51
CA HIS A 437 36.07 41.33 0.07
C HIS A 437 37.20 41.18 -0.95
N THR A 438 36.97 41.53 -2.22
CA THR A 438 38.08 41.65 -3.17
C THR A 438 38.94 42.86 -2.76
N PRO A 439 40.18 42.69 -2.28
CA PRO A 439 41.00 43.81 -1.86
C PRO A 439 41.37 44.60 -3.12
N ASN A 440 41.03 45.89 -3.10
CA ASN A 440 41.40 46.83 -4.15
C ASN A 440 42.93 46.97 -4.13
N THR A 441 43.62 46.12 -4.90
CA THR A 441 45.08 46.12 -4.99
C THR A 441 45.47 46.68 -6.35
N ALA A 442 45.51 48.00 -6.42
CA ALA A 442 46.23 48.75 -7.44
C ALA A 442 47.01 49.86 -6.74
N LEU A 443 48.31 49.92 -7.04
CA LEU A 443 49.37 50.82 -6.53
C LEU A 443 49.87 50.44 -5.12
N ASP A 444 51.17 50.28 -4.84
CA ASP A 444 52.34 50.94 -5.43
C ASP A 444 53.61 50.08 -5.29
N ASN A 445 54.51 50.23 -6.27
CA ASN A 445 55.90 49.80 -6.22
C ASN A 445 56.70 50.75 -5.31
N GLN A 446 57.57 50.23 -4.43
CA GLN A 446 58.99 50.63 -4.33
C GLN A 446 59.77 49.84 -3.26
N SER A 447 60.80 49.13 -3.72
CA SER A 447 62.18 49.09 -3.23
C SER A 447 62.46 49.16 -1.71
N THR A 448 63.08 48.13 -1.13
CA THR A 448 64.53 48.15 -0.77
C THR A 448 64.98 46.91 0.04
N LYS A 449 66.14 46.39 -0.37
CA LYS A 449 67.28 45.86 0.42
C LYS A 449 67.08 44.72 1.44
N THR A 450 67.68 43.58 1.10
CA THR A 450 68.44 42.65 1.97
C THR A 450 69.61 43.38 2.68
N PRO A 451 70.09 42.92 3.85
CA PRO A 451 71.13 41.87 3.84
C PRO A 451 71.16 40.88 5.05
N ASP A 452 71.88 39.77 4.81
CA ASP A 452 72.79 38.98 5.69
C ASP A 452 72.26 38.34 7.00
N LEU A 453 72.22 36.99 7.08
CA LEU A 453 73.28 35.99 7.41
C LEU A 453 73.45 35.77 8.92
N VAL A 454 73.25 34.50 9.36
CA VAL A 454 73.90 33.72 10.45
C VAL A 454 73.33 32.28 10.31
N GLU A 455 73.97 31.32 9.61
CA GLU A 455 75.02 30.37 10.05
C GLU A 455 74.82 29.78 11.47
N GLU A 456 74.43 28.52 11.61
CA GLU A 456 75.26 27.35 12.02
C GLU A 456 74.42 26.64 13.12
N ASN A 457 74.39 25.34 13.39
CA ASN A 457 75.29 24.20 13.20
C ASN A 457 74.44 22.91 13.39
N LYS A 458 74.69 21.82 12.64
CA LYS A 458 75.23 20.50 13.08
C LYS A 458 74.53 19.86 14.30
N THR A 459 74.17 18.58 14.35
CA THR A 459 74.89 17.36 13.92
C THR A 459 73.99 16.14 14.19
N ASP A 460 74.14 15.08 13.38
CA ASP A 460 74.33 13.65 13.74
C ASP A 460 73.52 13.03 14.93
N SER A 461 73.04 11.80 14.91
CA SER A 461 73.42 10.59 14.18
C SER A 461 72.40 9.48 14.53
N ASP A 462 72.27 8.52 13.61
CA ASP A 462 72.13 7.08 13.81
C ASP A 462 71.41 6.53 15.06
N SER A 463 70.46 5.62 14.82
CA SER A 463 70.67 4.17 15.05
C SER A 463 69.33 3.42 15.04
N ARG A 464 69.06 2.66 13.96
CA ARG A 464 68.29 1.39 14.02
C ARG A 464 69.23 0.30 14.56
N PRO A 465 68.77 -0.74 15.27
CA PRO A 465 68.19 -1.96 14.63
C PRO A 465 66.95 -2.51 15.37
N SER A 466 65.92 -3.05 14.71
CA SER A 466 65.77 -4.36 14.05
C SER A 466 65.38 -5.53 14.98
N LEU A 467 64.38 -6.30 14.51
CA LEU A 467 64.06 -7.72 14.80
C LEU A 467 63.39 -7.96 16.17
N THR A 468 62.43 -8.87 16.38
CA THR A 468 61.70 -9.98 15.70
C THR A 468 60.64 -10.37 16.75
N LEU A 469 59.49 -11.02 16.52
CA LEU A 469 59.11 -12.17 15.70
C LEU A 469 57.57 -12.22 15.75
#